data_AF-A0A6H1RFC2-F1
#
_entry.id   AF-A0A6H1RFC2-F1
#
_cell.length_a   1.000
_cell.length_b   1.000
_cell.length_c   1.000
_cell.angle_alpha   90.00
_cell.angle_beta   90.00
_cell.angle_gamma   90.00
#
_symmetry.space_group_name_H-M   'P 1'
#
loop_
_entity.id
_entity.type
_entity.pdbx_description
1 polymer ?
#
loop_
_entity_poly.entity_id
_entity_poly.type
_entity_poly.pdbx_seq_one_letter_code
_entity_poly.pdbx_strand_id
1 'polypeptide(L)'
;MSALSYDAESDLRDRRRAVRELGAALRELTEAAVSTEVDTETLVEAAEQVRALVPALSSARRERGQPATADDGRRPRRLYNPAAGPGNPIAPPMRVEIVDGIAIGTCTLGLAYEGPPSYVHGGISALLLDQILGHAHAANGKPGMTVKLSLRYRRPVPLTTPLRIVGRVVRLDGRWTNSVATISTADDPGTVLVEAEGAFVVPNSEQNKRLFGELERIV
;
A
#
# COMPACT_ATOMS: atom_id res chain seq x y z
N MET A 1 12.78 27.87 -14.16
CA MET A 1 11.42 27.30 -14.04
C MET A 1 10.44 28.37 -14.46
N SER A 2 9.53 28.10 -15.39
CA SER A 2 8.52 29.06 -15.85
C SER A 2 7.29 29.06 -14.92
N ALA A 3 6.52 30.15 -14.89
CA ALA A 3 5.29 30.24 -14.08
C ALA A 3 4.31 29.08 -14.33
N LEU A 4 4.14 28.67 -15.60
CA LEU A 4 3.33 27.51 -16.00
C LEU A 4 3.81 26.18 -15.38
N SER A 5 5.12 26.03 -15.15
CA SER A 5 5.67 24.84 -14.48
C SER A 5 5.49 24.85 -12.96
N TYR A 6 5.38 26.04 -12.37
CA TYR A 6 5.15 26.20 -10.93
C TYR A 6 3.67 25.94 -10.57
N ASP A 7 2.74 26.47 -11.36
CA ASP A 7 1.30 26.28 -11.15
C ASP A 7 0.90 24.80 -11.26
N ALA A 8 1.38 24.09 -12.29
CA ALA A 8 1.14 22.66 -12.45
C ALA A 8 1.73 21.81 -11.31
N GLU A 9 2.86 22.22 -10.73
CA GLU A 9 3.45 21.54 -9.57
C GLU A 9 2.66 21.82 -8.28
N SER A 10 2.12 23.03 -8.13
CA SER A 10 1.23 23.41 -7.02
C SER A 10 -0.07 22.61 -7.07
N ASP A 11 -0.73 22.58 -8.23
CA ASP A 11 -2.00 21.85 -8.42
C ASP A 11 -1.86 20.36 -8.09
N LEU A 12 -0.74 19.74 -8.51
CA LEU A 12 -0.47 18.34 -8.19
C LEU A 12 -0.23 18.12 -6.70
N ARG A 13 0.43 19.06 -6.00
CA ARG A 13 0.62 18.98 -4.54
C ARG A 13 -0.71 19.06 -3.80
N ASP A 14 -1.58 19.99 -4.19
CA ASP A 14 -2.89 20.17 -3.58
C ASP A 14 -3.81 18.99 -3.88
N ARG A 15 -3.80 18.49 -5.13
CA ARG A 15 -4.50 17.27 -5.49
C ARG A 15 -4.09 16.09 -4.62
N ARG A 16 -2.78 15.89 -4.42
CA ARG A 16 -2.27 14.80 -3.57
C ARG A 16 -2.62 14.98 -2.10
N ARG A 17 -2.66 16.22 -1.61
CA ARG A 17 -3.12 16.53 -0.25
C ARG A 17 -4.58 16.13 -0.08
N ALA A 18 -5.47 16.61 -0.95
CA ALA A 18 -6.89 16.29 -0.92
C ALA A 18 -7.15 14.78 -1.02
N VAL A 19 -6.41 14.05 -1.88
CA VAL A 19 -6.51 12.59 -1.99
C VAL A 19 -6.11 11.89 -0.69
N ARG A 20 -5.07 12.37 -0.01
CA ARG A 20 -4.63 11.81 1.29
C ARG A 20 -5.64 12.08 2.40
N GLU A 21 -6.21 13.28 2.43
CA GLU A 21 -7.22 13.69 3.41
C GLU A 21 -8.49 12.84 3.27
N LEU A 22 -9.01 12.70 2.04
CA LEU A 22 -10.16 11.83 1.77
C LEU A 22 -9.87 10.37 2.13
N GLY A 23 -8.69 9.85 1.75
CA GLY A 23 -8.29 8.50 2.10
C GLY A 23 -8.14 8.27 3.61
N ALA A 24 -7.72 9.28 4.36
CA ALA A 24 -7.64 9.23 5.82
C ALA A 24 -9.04 9.22 6.47
N ALA A 25 -9.93 10.13 6.05
CA ALA A 25 -11.30 10.17 6.54
C ALA A 25 -12.06 8.86 6.27
N LEU A 26 -11.88 8.27 5.08
CA LEU A 26 -12.49 6.97 4.76
C LEU A 26 -11.90 5.82 5.57
N ARG A 27 -10.61 5.87 5.94
CA ARG A 27 -9.99 4.87 6.84
C ARG A 27 -10.55 4.98 8.25
N GLU A 28 -10.70 6.19 8.77
CA GLU A 28 -11.34 6.45 10.06
C GLU A 28 -12.78 5.92 10.08
N LEU A 29 -13.56 6.23 9.04
CA LEU A 29 -14.92 5.71 8.87
C LEU A 29 -14.93 4.17 8.80
N THR A 30 -13.98 3.55 8.08
CA THR A 30 -13.89 2.09 7.97
C THR A 30 -13.62 1.45 9.32
N GLU A 31 -12.67 1.98 10.09
CA GLU A 31 -12.35 1.49 11.43
C GLU A 31 -13.56 1.64 12.39
N ALA A 32 -14.25 2.78 12.35
CA ALA A 32 -15.47 2.98 13.14
C ALA A 32 -16.58 2.02 12.72
N ALA A 33 -16.80 1.81 11.42
CA ALA A 33 -17.86 0.97 10.91
C ALA A 33 -17.72 -0.52 11.27
N VAL A 34 -16.50 -1.03 11.39
CA VAL A 34 -16.26 -2.44 11.77
C VAL A 34 -16.21 -2.67 13.28
N SER A 35 -16.07 -1.61 14.08
CA SER A 35 -15.92 -1.70 15.54
C SER A 35 -17.14 -1.21 16.32
N THR A 36 -18.15 -0.69 15.62
CA THR A 36 -19.32 -0.06 16.24
C THR A 36 -20.35 -1.08 16.71
N GLU A 37 -21.00 -0.76 17.84
CA GLU A 37 -22.14 -1.47 18.42
C GLU A 37 -23.34 -0.52 18.60
N VAL A 38 -23.40 0.55 17.78
CA VAL A 38 -24.57 1.45 17.74
C VAL A 38 -25.83 0.70 17.30
N ASP A 39 -26.99 1.29 17.57
CA ASP A 39 -28.28 0.69 17.23
C ASP A 39 -28.51 0.58 15.71
N THR A 40 -29.49 -0.24 15.33
CA THR A 40 -29.79 -0.54 13.93
C THR A 40 -30.24 0.69 13.13
N GLU A 41 -30.95 1.64 13.75
CA GLU A 41 -31.42 2.85 13.07
C GLU A 41 -30.22 3.72 12.69
N THR A 42 -29.29 3.94 13.63
CA THR A 42 -28.02 4.63 13.38
C THR A 42 -27.21 3.98 12.25
N LEU A 43 -27.16 2.65 12.17
CA LEU A 43 -26.46 1.93 11.09
C LEU A 43 -27.10 2.18 9.71
N VAL A 44 -28.43 2.21 9.64
CA VAL A 44 -29.18 2.47 8.40
C VAL A 44 -28.93 3.91 7.94
N GLU A 45 -29.03 4.88 8.84
CA GLU A 45 -28.79 6.29 8.54
C GLU A 45 -27.35 6.53 8.05
N ALA A 46 -26.35 5.94 8.72
CA ALA A 46 -24.96 6.04 8.32
C ALA A 46 -24.75 5.48 6.89
N ALA A 47 -25.38 4.34 6.56
CA ALA A 47 -25.29 3.77 5.23
C ALA A 47 -25.89 4.68 4.15
N GLU A 48 -27.00 5.37 4.44
CA GLU A 48 -27.60 6.35 3.52
C GLU A 48 -26.68 7.56 3.29
N GLN A 49 -26.11 8.10 4.36
CA GLN A 49 -25.17 9.23 4.27
C GLN A 49 -23.94 8.88 3.43
N VAL A 50 -23.36 7.69 3.63
CA VAL A 50 -22.21 7.22 2.83
C VAL A 50 -22.59 7.05 1.36
N ARG A 51 -23.77 6.49 1.05
CA ARG A 51 -24.26 6.34 -0.34
C ARG A 51 -24.47 7.69 -1.02
N ALA A 52 -24.91 8.71 -0.28
CA ALA A 52 -25.12 10.05 -0.81
C ALA A 52 -23.83 10.71 -1.34
N LEU A 53 -22.65 10.26 -0.91
CA LEU A 53 -21.35 10.77 -1.41
C LEU A 53 -20.98 10.22 -2.80
N VAL A 54 -21.55 9.07 -3.20
CA VAL A 54 -21.15 8.34 -4.41
C VAL A 54 -21.37 9.15 -5.71
N PRO A 55 -22.51 9.83 -5.93
CA PRO A 55 -22.71 10.63 -7.14
C PRO A 55 -21.63 11.70 -7.34
N ALA A 56 -21.28 12.44 -6.28
CA ALA A 56 -20.26 13.49 -6.32
C ALA A 56 -18.86 12.92 -6.63
N LEU A 57 -18.44 11.89 -5.88
CA LEU A 57 -17.12 11.25 -6.06
C LEU A 57 -16.96 10.55 -7.41
N SER A 58 -18.07 10.14 -8.00
CA SER A 58 -18.08 9.30 -9.19
C SER A 58 -18.48 10.03 -10.47
N SER A 59 -18.69 11.36 -10.37
CA SER A 59 -18.93 12.29 -11.48
C SER A 59 -17.77 12.37 -12.48
N ALA A 60 -16.54 12.08 -12.03
CA ALA A 60 -15.35 11.97 -12.87
C ALA A 60 -14.58 10.69 -12.49
N ARG A 61 -14.46 9.75 -13.42
CA ARG A 61 -13.81 8.45 -13.20
C ARG A 61 -12.65 8.25 -14.16
N ARG A 62 -11.66 7.48 -13.69
CA ARG A 62 -10.59 6.95 -14.54
C ARG A 62 -11.13 5.76 -15.32
N GLU A 63 -10.70 5.63 -16.57
CA GLU A 63 -10.94 4.42 -17.35
C GLU A 63 -9.92 3.32 -17.03
N ARG A 64 -10.18 2.11 -17.53
CA ARG A 64 -9.23 1.00 -17.43
C ARG A 64 -7.91 1.38 -18.09
N GLY A 65 -6.81 1.21 -17.37
CA GLY A 65 -5.46 1.51 -17.85
C GLY A 65 -5.03 2.97 -17.66
N GLN A 66 -5.93 3.88 -17.24
CA GLN A 66 -5.55 5.26 -16.98
C GLN A 66 -4.93 5.41 -15.58
N PRO A 67 -3.68 5.92 -15.48
CA PRO A 67 -3.08 6.22 -14.19
C PRO A 67 -3.86 7.33 -13.48
N ALA A 68 -3.73 7.41 -12.16
CA ALA A 68 -4.30 8.53 -11.44
C ALA A 68 -3.48 9.79 -11.69
N THR A 69 -4.15 10.93 -11.90
CA THR A 69 -3.46 12.23 -12.02
C THR A 69 -2.64 12.57 -10.78
N ALA A 70 -3.02 12.04 -9.62
CA ALA A 70 -2.23 12.16 -8.40
C ALA A 70 -0.88 11.40 -8.48
N ASP A 71 -0.77 10.38 -9.32
CA ASP A 71 0.42 9.54 -9.49
C ASP A 71 1.43 10.16 -10.48
N ASP A 72 1.08 11.26 -11.16
CA ASP A 72 1.92 11.90 -12.20
C ASP A 72 3.23 12.50 -11.67
N GLY A 73 4.24 12.65 -12.53
CA GLY A 73 5.51 13.31 -12.23
C GLY A 73 6.72 12.38 -12.10
N ARG A 74 7.86 12.95 -11.66
CA ARG A 74 9.20 12.30 -11.73
C ARG A 74 9.42 11.09 -10.81
N ARG A 75 8.58 10.91 -9.78
CA ARG A 75 8.60 9.75 -8.88
C ARG A 75 7.16 9.27 -8.71
N PRO A 76 6.70 8.33 -9.54
CA PRO A 76 5.31 7.95 -9.54
C PRO A 76 4.98 7.25 -8.22
N ARG A 77 4.18 7.92 -7.38
CA ARG A 77 3.62 7.34 -6.16
C ARG A 77 2.27 6.78 -6.54
N ARG A 78 2.01 5.50 -6.31
CA ARG A 78 0.67 4.92 -6.53
C ARG A 78 -0.23 5.31 -5.35
N LEU A 79 -0.87 6.49 -5.38
CA LEU A 79 -1.64 7.01 -4.25
C LEU A 79 -2.85 6.14 -3.90
N TYR A 80 -3.34 5.35 -4.85
CA TYR A 80 -4.46 4.42 -4.65
C TYR A 80 -4.03 2.95 -4.54
N ASN A 81 -2.72 2.65 -4.42
CA ASN A 81 -2.26 1.28 -4.19
C ASN A 81 -2.89 0.72 -2.89
N PRO A 82 -3.34 -0.55 -2.88
CA PRO A 82 -4.09 -1.11 -1.76
C PRO A 82 -3.24 -1.52 -0.55
N ALA A 83 -1.91 -1.41 -0.60
CA ALA A 83 -1.01 -1.79 0.49
C ALA A 83 -0.32 -0.60 1.16
N ALA A 84 -0.04 0.47 0.41
CA ALA A 84 0.67 1.65 0.91
C ALA A 84 0.13 2.98 0.36
N GLY A 85 -0.92 2.95 -0.48
CA GLY A 85 -1.48 4.14 -1.10
C GLY A 85 -2.31 4.94 -0.10
N PRO A 86 -1.91 6.17 0.27
CA PRO A 86 -2.61 6.93 1.30
C PRO A 86 -3.99 7.45 0.84
N GLY A 87 -4.32 7.38 -0.45
CA GLY A 87 -5.65 7.67 -0.98
C GLY A 87 -6.58 6.46 -1.03
N ASN A 88 -6.09 5.26 -0.70
CA ASN A 88 -6.91 4.04 -0.69
C ASN A 88 -7.36 3.70 0.73
N PRO A 89 -8.68 3.59 1.00
CA PRO A 89 -9.18 3.30 2.33
C PRO A 89 -8.86 1.89 2.83
N ILE A 90 -8.61 0.92 1.95
CA ILE A 90 -8.24 -0.43 2.38
C ILE A 90 -6.74 -0.58 2.68
N ALA A 91 -5.93 0.42 2.32
CA ALA A 91 -4.49 0.34 2.52
C ALA A 91 -4.16 0.46 4.01
N PRO A 92 -3.42 -0.52 4.59
CA PRO A 92 -2.82 -0.32 5.89
C PRO A 92 -2.02 0.99 5.94
N PRO A 93 -2.01 1.70 7.08
CA PRO A 93 -1.30 2.98 7.21
C PRO A 93 0.23 2.81 7.32
N MET A 94 0.82 1.93 6.52
CA MET A 94 2.24 1.63 6.51
C MET A 94 3.04 2.81 5.95
N ARG A 95 3.95 3.32 6.78
CA ARG A 95 5.02 4.23 6.36
C ARG A 95 6.26 3.42 6.02
N VAL A 96 6.90 3.74 4.92
CA VAL A 96 8.10 3.03 4.46
C VAL A 96 9.27 3.99 4.35
N GLU A 97 10.38 3.59 4.95
CA GLU A 97 11.67 4.25 4.87
C GLU A 97 12.68 3.32 4.20
N ILE A 98 13.64 3.89 3.47
CA ILE A 98 14.74 3.14 2.84
C ILE A 98 16.03 3.49 3.57
N VAL A 99 16.70 2.48 4.13
CA VAL A 99 17.99 2.62 4.82
C VAL A 99 18.94 1.62 4.21
N ASP A 100 20.01 2.10 3.57
CA ASP A 100 21.05 1.26 2.94
C ASP A 100 20.49 0.17 2.00
N GLY A 101 19.48 0.51 1.20
CA GLY A 101 18.83 -0.41 0.27
C GLY A 101 17.85 -1.41 0.93
N ILE A 102 17.63 -1.31 2.24
CA ILE A 102 16.64 -2.08 2.99
C ILE A 102 15.36 -1.24 3.12
N ALA A 103 14.20 -1.84 2.87
CA ALA A 103 12.92 -1.20 3.10
C ALA A 103 12.40 -1.53 4.51
N ILE A 104 12.09 -0.50 5.28
CA ILE A 104 11.58 -0.60 6.66
C ILE A 104 10.19 0.03 6.71
N GLY A 105 9.19 -0.80 6.97
CA GLY A 105 7.80 -0.44 7.15
C GLY A 105 7.42 -0.34 8.63
N THR A 106 6.58 0.63 8.97
CA THR A 106 5.97 0.75 10.30
C THR A 106 4.48 1.05 10.19
N CYS A 107 3.66 0.38 10.99
CA CYS A 107 2.23 0.66 11.12
C CYS A 107 1.67 0.14 12.45
N THR A 108 0.47 0.61 12.79
CA THR A 108 -0.41 0.02 13.81
C THR A 108 -1.72 -0.33 13.12
N LEU A 109 -2.23 -1.55 13.32
CA LEU A 109 -3.41 -2.06 12.62
C LEU A 109 -4.59 -2.18 13.60
N GLY A 110 -5.73 -1.60 13.25
CA GLY A 110 -6.98 -1.71 14.00
C GLY A 110 -7.87 -2.87 13.55
N LEU A 111 -9.11 -2.88 14.03
CA LEU A 111 -10.12 -3.91 13.76
C LEU A 111 -10.48 -4.02 12.28
N ALA A 112 -10.27 -2.98 11.47
CA ALA A 112 -10.46 -3.05 10.01
C ALA A 112 -9.58 -4.10 9.33
N TYR A 113 -8.55 -4.60 10.02
CA TYR A 113 -7.60 -5.58 9.51
C TYR A 113 -7.64 -6.91 10.29
N GLU A 114 -8.64 -7.10 11.14
CA GLU A 114 -8.81 -8.30 11.96
C GLU A 114 -9.06 -9.55 11.10
N GLY A 115 -8.50 -10.68 11.51
CA GLY A 115 -8.86 -12.00 10.99
C GLY A 115 -9.47 -12.85 12.09
N PRO A 116 -8.64 -13.58 12.86
CA PRO A 116 -9.09 -14.12 14.14
C PRO A 116 -9.18 -13.00 15.19
N PRO A 117 -10.04 -13.16 16.23
CA PRO A 117 -10.18 -12.16 17.27
C PRO A 117 -8.85 -11.69 17.86
N SER A 118 -8.66 -10.38 17.96
CA SER A 118 -7.45 -9.69 18.45
C SER A 118 -6.20 -9.73 17.56
N TYR A 119 -6.25 -10.39 16.39
CA TYR A 119 -5.08 -10.57 15.54
C TYR A 119 -5.33 -10.18 14.09
N VAL A 120 -4.28 -9.69 13.44
CA VAL A 120 -4.28 -9.29 12.04
C VAL A 120 -4.58 -10.51 11.16
N HIS A 121 -5.46 -10.33 10.17
CA HIS A 121 -5.72 -11.35 9.17
C HIS A 121 -4.44 -11.73 8.41
N GLY A 122 -4.19 -13.03 8.22
CA GLY A 122 -2.97 -13.51 7.55
C GLY A 122 -2.76 -12.90 6.16
N GLY A 123 -3.85 -12.69 5.41
CA GLY A 123 -3.81 -12.00 4.12
C GLY A 123 -3.32 -10.55 4.18
N ILE A 124 -3.57 -9.82 5.28
CA ILE A 124 -3.02 -8.46 5.48
C ILE A 124 -1.52 -8.53 5.76
N SER A 125 -1.08 -9.52 6.55
CA SER A 125 0.36 -9.76 6.73
C SER A 125 1.05 -10.06 5.39
N ALA A 126 0.41 -10.87 4.53
CA ALA A 126 0.92 -11.16 3.20
C ALA A 126 0.99 -9.92 2.31
N LEU A 127 -0.03 -9.07 2.33
CA LEU A 127 -0.08 -7.80 1.60
C LEU A 127 1.07 -6.87 1.99
N LEU A 128 1.31 -6.72 3.31
CA LEU A 128 2.41 -5.88 3.83
C LEU A 128 3.78 -6.41 3.40
N LEU A 129 3.98 -7.73 3.46
CA LEU A 129 5.22 -8.39 3.08
C LEU A 129 5.48 -8.31 1.57
N ASP A 130 4.46 -8.46 0.73
CA ASP A 130 4.61 -8.25 -0.72
C ASP A 130 5.03 -6.79 -1.03
N GLN A 131 4.31 -5.84 -0.43
CA GLN A 131 4.56 -4.41 -0.67
C GLN A 131 5.95 -3.97 -0.19
N ILE A 132 6.41 -4.41 1.00
CA ILE A 132 7.74 -4.04 1.50
C ILE A 132 8.86 -4.61 0.63
N LEU A 133 8.66 -5.81 0.07
CA LEU A 133 9.61 -6.43 -0.85
C LEU A 133 9.68 -5.65 -2.17
N GLY A 134 8.54 -5.20 -2.70
CA GLY A 134 8.50 -4.29 -3.86
C GLY A 134 9.31 -3.01 -3.61
N HIS A 135 9.18 -2.41 -2.42
CA HIS A 135 10.00 -1.25 -2.02
C HIS A 135 11.49 -1.57 -1.95
N ALA A 136 11.87 -2.72 -1.39
CA ALA A 136 13.27 -3.15 -1.31
C ALA A 136 13.88 -3.34 -2.71
N HIS A 137 13.17 -3.99 -3.62
CA HIS A 137 13.60 -4.17 -5.02
C HIS A 137 13.74 -2.84 -5.76
N ALA A 138 12.78 -1.92 -5.61
CA ALA A 138 12.85 -0.58 -6.18
C ALA A 138 14.06 0.22 -5.64
N ALA A 139 14.34 0.13 -4.34
CA ALA A 139 15.50 0.77 -3.71
C ALA A 139 16.85 0.25 -4.24
N ASN A 140 16.88 -0.97 -4.76
CA ASN A 140 18.05 -1.61 -5.36
C ASN A 140 18.05 -1.51 -6.91
N GLY A 141 17.27 -0.59 -7.50
CA GLY A 141 17.27 -0.33 -8.94
C GLY A 141 16.64 -1.45 -9.79
N LYS A 142 15.83 -2.32 -9.18
CA LYS A 142 15.24 -3.49 -9.82
C LYS A 142 13.73 -3.59 -9.54
N PRO A 143 12.90 -2.59 -9.90
CA PRO A 143 11.44 -2.64 -9.67
C PRO A 143 10.81 -3.79 -10.47
N GLY A 144 10.74 -4.96 -9.86
CA GLY A 144 10.23 -6.19 -10.45
C GLY A 144 8.78 -6.46 -10.08
N MET A 145 8.16 -7.36 -10.82
CA MET A 145 6.87 -7.94 -10.49
C MET A 145 7.06 -9.19 -9.62
N THR A 146 6.22 -9.35 -8.61
CA THR A 146 6.18 -10.57 -7.80
C THR A 146 5.76 -11.76 -8.67
N VAL A 147 6.58 -12.82 -8.69
CA VAL A 147 6.29 -14.09 -9.38
C VAL A 147 5.96 -15.20 -8.39
N LYS A 148 6.57 -15.15 -7.20
CA LYS A 148 6.31 -16.07 -6.10
C LYS A 148 6.47 -15.34 -4.78
N LEU A 149 5.55 -15.61 -3.86
CA LEU A 149 5.64 -15.21 -2.46
C LEU A 149 5.33 -16.43 -1.59
N SER A 150 6.25 -16.79 -0.70
CA SER A 150 6.08 -17.91 0.24
C SER A 150 6.20 -17.40 1.66
N LEU A 151 5.21 -17.69 2.49
CA LEU A 151 5.10 -17.16 3.84
C LEU A 151 5.14 -18.25 4.88
N ARG A 152 5.65 -17.92 6.06
CA ARG A 152 5.52 -18.73 7.26
C ARG A 152 5.04 -17.87 8.42
N TYR A 153 3.87 -18.22 8.94
CA TYR A 153 3.30 -17.62 10.14
C TYR A 153 3.87 -18.37 11.36
N ARG A 154 4.75 -17.70 12.11
CA ARG A 154 5.41 -18.25 13.30
C ARG A 154 4.57 -18.01 14.54
N ARG A 155 3.99 -16.82 14.65
CA ARG A 155 3.16 -16.34 15.77
C ARG A 155 2.05 -15.42 15.25
N PRO A 156 0.93 -15.29 15.97
CA PRO A 156 -0.09 -14.30 15.65
C PRO A 156 0.50 -12.88 15.63
N VAL A 157 -0.02 -12.04 14.73
CA VAL A 157 0.34 -10.62 14.68
C VAL A 157 -0.75 -9.83 15.44
N PRO A 158 -0.43 -9.19 16.58
CA PRO A 158 -1.43 -8.53 17.41
C PRO A 158 -1.97 -7.25 16.75
N LEU A 159 -3.27 -7.01 16.92
CA LEU A 159 -3.88 -5.71 16.60
C LEU A 159 -3.44 -4.64 17.60
N THR A 160 -3.64 -3.37 17.24
CA THR A 160 -3.41 -2.17 18.07
C THR A 160 -1.98 -2.03 18.63
N THR A 161 -1.05 -2.84 18.11
CA THR A 161 0.35 -2.90 18.52
C THR A 161 1.23 -2.33 17.41
N PRO A 162 2.19 -1.42 17.70
CA PRO A 162 3.14 -0.96 16.70
C PRO A 162 3.95 -2.11 16.10
N LEU A 163 3.90 -2.23 14.77
CA LEU A 163 4.58 -3.27 13.99
C LEU A 163 5.78 -2.70 13.25
N ARG A 164 6.81 -3.54 13.13
CA ARG A 164 7.98 -3.33 12.28
C ARG A 164 8.02 -4.40 11.19
N ILE A 165 8.05 -3.95 9.94
CA ILE A 165 8.11 -4.78 8.75
C ILE A 165 9.43 -4.50 8.04
N VAL A 166 10.23 -5.51 7.72
CA VAL A 166 11.55 -5.31 7.10
C VAL A 166 11.63 -6.15 5.84
N GLY A 167 12.01 -5.55 4.71
CA GLY A 167 12.25 -6.23 3.44
C GLY A 167 13.66 -5.97 2.92
N ARG A 168 14.34 -7.01 2.45
CA ARG A 168 15.69 -6.92 1.88
C ARG A 168 15.86 -7.82 0.67
N VAL A 169 16.62 -7.35 -0.30
CA VAL A 169 17.05 -8.15 -1.45
C VAL A 169 18.21 -9.05 -1.02
N VAL A 170 18.14 -10.35 -1.33
CA VAL A 170 19.21 -11.31 -1.01
C VAL A 170 20.02 -11.73 -2.23
N ARG A 171 19.43 -11.64 -3.43
CA ARG A 171 20.12 -11.96 -4.68
C ARG A 171 19.56 -11.16 -5.84
N LEU A 172 20.46 -10.57 -6.63
CA LEU A 172 20.17 -9.91 -7.90
C LEU A 172 20.83 -10.71 -9.04
N ASP A 173 20.05 -11.45 -9.82
CA ASP A 173 20.58 -12.29 -10.90
C ASP A 173 19.88 -11.98 -12.23
N GLY A 174 20.48 -11.07 -13.01
CA GLY A 174 19.91 -10.58 -14.26
C GLY A 174 18.54 -9.92 -14.04
N ARG A 175 17.49 -10.58 -14.55
CA ARG A 175 16.09 -10.16 -14.39
C ARG A 175 15.36 -10.84 -13.24
N TRP A 176 15.91 -11.94 -12.70
CA TRP A 176 15.30 -12.69 -11.61
C TRP A 176 15.96 -12.31 -10.28
N THR A 177 15.16 -11.86 -9.34
CA THR A 177 15.67 -11.34 -8.06
C THR A 177 14.97 -12.04 -6.91
N ASN A 178 15.71 -12.31 -5.83
CA ASN A 178 15.18 -12.95 -4.63
C ASN A 178 15.34 -12.02 -3.44
N SER A 179 14.40 -12.11 -2.51
CA SER A 179 14.29 -11.23 -1.37
C SER A 179 13.63 -11.91 -0.19
N VAL A 180 13.85 -11.40 1.01
CA VAL A 180 13.22 -11.89 2.24
C VAL A 180 12.62 -10.73 3.01
N ALA A 181 11.54 -10.99 3.73
CA ALA A 181 10.91 -10.01 4.60
C ALA A 181 10.37 -10.62 5.90
N THR A 182 10.24 -9.79 6.93
CA THR A 182 9.75 -10.19 8.26
C THR A 182 8.78 -9.17 8.83
N ILE A 183 7.82 -9.63 9.63
CA ILE A 183 6.99 -8.83 10.54
C ILE A 183 7.38 -9.19 11.97
N SER A 184 7.58 -8.17 12.79
CA SER A 184 7.84 -8.20 14.24
C SER A 184 7.06 -7.07 14.91
N THR A 185 6.89 -7.12 16.23
CA THR A 185 6.46 -5.91 16.97
C THR A 185 7.62 -4.91 17.01
N ALA A 186 7.31 -3.63 17.20
CA ALA A 186 8.34 -2.58 17.25
C ALA A 186 9.18 -2.64 18.55
N ASP A 187 8.59 -3.13 19.64
CA ASP A 187 9.23 -3.28 20.96
C ASP A 187 10.11 -4.53 21.06
N ASP A 188 9.80 -5.59 20.29
CA ASP A 188 10.63 -6.79 20.14
C ASP A 188 10.89 -7.13 18.67
N PRO A 189 11.79 -6.37 17.99
CA PRO A 189 12.18 -6.67 16.61
C PRO A 189 12.88 -8.02 16.42
N GLY A 190 13.36 -8.65 17.49
CA GLY A 190 14.04 -9.95 17.45
C GLY A 190 13.08 -11.13 17.27
N THR A 191 11.84 -10.97 17.74
CA THR A 191 10.80 -12.00 17.62
C THR A 191 10.05 -11.88 16.31
N VAL A 192 10.41 -12.72 15.35
CA VAL A 192 9.70 -12.84 14.08
C VAL A 192 8.32 -13.47 14.29
N LEU A 193 7.28 -12.76 13.86
CA LEU A 193 5.89 -13.21 13.86
C LEU A 193 5.52 -13.85 12.52
N VAL A 194 5.91 -13.22 11.41
CA VAL A 194 5.70 -13.72 10.05
C VAL A 194 6.97 -13.46 9.24
N GLU A 195 7.37 -14.43 8.42
CA GLU A 195 8.47 -14.28 7.47
C GLU A 195 8.02 -14.65 6.06
N ALA A 196 8.67 -14.04 5.06
CA ALA A 196 8.41 -14.30 3.66
C ALA A 196 9.71 -14.42 2.84
N GLU A 197 9.66 -15.29 1.84
CA GLU A 197 10.59 -15.35 0.72
C GLU A 197 9.85 -14.91 -0.55
N GLY A 198 10.42 -13.95 -1.28
CA GLY A 198 9.85 -13.42 -2.50
C GLY A 198 10.79 -13.58 -3.69
N ALA A 199 10.25 -14.04 -4.81
CA ALA A 199 10.91 -14.06 -6.11
C ALA A 199 10.24 -13.07 -7.06
N PHE A 200 11.05 -12.21 -7.67
CA PHE A 200 10.62 -11.10 -8.50
C PHE A 200 11.26 -11.19 -9.88
N VAL A 201 10.58 -10.61 -10.88
CA VAL A 201 11.11 -10.49 -12.24
C VAL A 201 11.00 -9.05 -12.74
N VAL A 202 12.10 -8.50 -13.25
CA VAL A 202 12.04 -7.25 -14.02
C VAL A 202 11.52 -7.60 -15.42
N PRO A 203 10.35 -7.10 -15.84
CA PRO A 203 9.82 -7.45 -17.15
C PRO A 203 10.71 -6.89 -18.27
N ASN A 204 10.80 -7.62 -19.38
CA ASN A 204 11.46 -7.10 -20.58
C ASN A 204 10.58 -6.06 -21.30
N SER A 205 11.09 -5.45 -22.38
CA SER A 205 10.38 -4.40 -23.13
C SER A 205 9.04 -4.87 -23.69
N GLU A 206 8.95 -6.08 -24.25
CA GLU A 206 7.69 -6.62 -24.76
C GLU A 206 6.67 -6.89 -23.65
N GLN A 207 7.12 -7.44 -22.52
CA GLN A 207 6.28 -7.69 -21.36
C GLN A 207 5.78 -6.37 -20.76
N ASN A 208 6.64 -5.35 -20.65
CA ASN A 208 6.25 -4.02 -20.19
C ASN A 208 5.17 -3.42 -21.10
N LYS A 209 5.36 -3.48 -22.42
CA LYS A 209 4.34 -3.01 -23.38
C LYS A 209 3.02 -3.77 -23.25
N ARG A 210 3.06 -5.09 -23.04
CA ARG A 210 1.85 -5.90 -22.85
C ARG A 210 1.12 -5.57 -21.54
N LEU A 211 1.87 -5.33 -20.46
CA LEU A 211 1.32 -5.15 -19.12
C LEU A 211 0.87 -3.71 -18.85
N PHE A 212 1.60 -2.75 -19.39
CA PHE A 212 1.43 -1.33 -19.09
C PHE A 212 1.12 -0.48 -20.35
N GLY A 213 1.06 -1.07 -21.54
CA GLY A 213 0.78 -0.33 -22.78
C GLY A 213 1.84 0.72 -23.08
N GLU A 214 1.42 1.90 -23.57
CA GLU A 214 2.28 3.05 -23.83
C GLU A 214 2.68 3.83 -22.56
N LEU A 215 2.42 3.30 -21.36
CA LEU A 215 2.89 3.88 -20.08
C LEU A 215 4.40 3.63 -19.89
N GLU A 216 5.22 4.02 -20.87
CA GLU A 216 6.68 3.78 -20.92
C GLU A 216 7.47 4.56 -19.84
N ARG A 217 6.81 5.31 -18.94
CA ARG A 217 7.46 6.18 -17.93
C ARG A 217 7.08 5.91 -16.48
N ILE A 218 6.56 4.72 -16.13
CA ILE A 218 6.05 4.48 -14.77
C ILE A 218 6.66 3.26 -14.05
N VAL A 219 7.82 2.78 -14.51
CA VAL A 219 8.62 1.74 -13.82
C VAL A 219 10.04 2.24 -13.64
#